data_AF-A0A524M219-F1
#
_entry.id   AF-A0A524M219-F1
#
_cell.length_a   1.000
_cell.length_b   1.000
_cell.length_c   1.000
_cell.angle_alpha   90.00
_cell.angle_beta   90.00
_cell.angle_gamma   90.00
#
_symmetry.space_group_name_H-M   'P 1'
#
loop_
_entity.id
_entity.type
_entity.pdbx_description
1 polymer ?
#
loop_
_entity_poly.entity_id
_entity_poly.type
_entity_poly.pdbx_seq_one_letter_code
_entity_poly.pdbx_strand_id
1 'polypeptide(L)' 'MAITLKFGDKVTVADVRKFHDMEDVVFDREWFERVDERNRDMYYMFRDLAKNDSDLETIKSHHLRYDITRIPPGMLG' A
#
# COMPACT_ATOMS: atom_id res chain seq x y z
N MET A 1 -5.71 -14.41 -0.68
CA MET A 1 -4.86 -14.59 0.52
C MET A 1 -4.43 -13.20 0.99
N ALA A 2 -4.38 -12.95 2.30
CA ALA A 2 -3.90 -11.67 2.81
C ALA A 2 -2.39 -11.51 2.52
N ILE A 3 -1.99 -10.33 2.05
CA ILE A 3 -0.56 -10.02 1.85
C ILE A 3 -0.01 -9.50 3.18
N THR A 4 1.00 -10.18 3.71
CA THR A 4 1.59 -9.86 5.00
C THR A 4 3.06 -9.48 4.88
N LEU A 5 3.54 -8.73 5.86
CA LEU A 5 4.96 -8.39 6.02
C LEU A 5 5.35 -8.62 7.47
N LYS A 6 6.43 -9.37 7.68
CA LYS A 6 7.12 -9.42 8.96
C LYS A 6 8.06 -8.23 9.07
N PHE A 7 7.91 -7.41 10.10
CA PHE A 7 8.75 -6.26 10.37
C PHE A 7 9.12 -6.24 11.86
N GLY A 8 10.39 -6.57 12.15
CA GLY A 8 10.82 -6.85 13.52
C GLY A 8 10.06 -8.03 14.12
N ASP A 9 9.43 -7.80 15.26
CA ASP A 9 8.70 -8.81 16.04
C ASP A 9 7.21 -8.89 15.65
N LYS A 10 6.75 -8.02 14.75
CA LYS A 10 5.35 -7.92 14.33
C LYS A 10 5.13 -8.48 12.93
N VAL A 11 3.92 -8.99 12.71
CA VAL A 11 3.38 -9.29 11.38
C VAL A 11 2.25 -8.30 11.12
N THR A 12 2.30 -7.61 9.99
CA THR A 12 1.26 -6.68 9.56
C THR A 12 0.61 -7.15 8.27
N VAL A 13 -0.62 -6.70 8.03
CA VAL A 13 -1.41 -6.98 6.84
C VAL A 13 -1.43 -5.73 5.98
N ALA A 14 -1.27 -5.91 4.67
CA ALA A 14 -1.31 -4.81 3.72
C ALA A 14 -2.71 -4.19 3.63
N ASP A 15 -2.74 -2.86 3.61
CA ASP A 15 -3.81 -2.07 3.02
C ASP A 15 -3.58 -2.04 1.49
N VAL A 16 -4.50 -2.63 0.73
CA VAL A 16 -4.32 -2.90 -0.70
C VAL A 16 -5.06 -1.84 -1.51
N ARG A 17 -4.32 -1.05 -2.29
CA ARG A 17 -4.93 -0.15 -3.27
C ARG A 17 -5.29 -0.95 -4.51
N LYS A 18 -6.53 -0.79 -4.98
CA LYS A 18 -7.04 -1.43 -6.18
C LYS A 18 -6.98 -0.49 -7.38
N PHE A 19 -7.04 -1.06 -8.58
CA PHE A 19 -6.99 -0.29 -9.81
C PHE A 19 -8.16 0.68 -9.94
N HIS A 20 -9.37 0.29 -9.54
CA HIS A 20 -10.52 1.21 -9.50
C HIS A 20 -10.29 2.43 -8.60
N ASP A 21 -9.44 2.35 -7.57
CA ASP A 21 -9.12 3.49 -6.70
C ASP A 21 -8.19 4.52 -7.36
N MET A 22 -7.75 4.28 -8.59
CA MET A 22 -6.83 5.15 -9.35
C MET A 22 -7.56 6.09 -10.32
N GLU A 23 -8.90 6.04 -10.37
CA GLU A 23 -9.73 6.79 -11.33
C GLU A 23 -9.38 8.30 -11.40
N ASP A 24 -9.15 8.92 -10.25
CA ASP A 24 -8.85 10.35 -10.17
C ASP A 24 -7.44 10.73 -10.62
N VAL A 25 -6.53 9.74 -10.72
CA VAL A 25 -5.09 9.97 -10.98
C VAL A 25 -4.59 9.36 -12.29
N VAL A 26 -5.40 8.53 -12.96
CA VAL A 26 -5.04 7.93 -14.25
C VAL A 26 -5.24 8.94 -15.36
N PHE A 27 -4.19 9.11 -16.17
CA PHE A 27 -4.20 10.04 -17.30
C PHE A 27 -5.00 9.47 -18.49
N ASP A 28 -4.73 8.23 -18.91
CA ASP A 28 -5.43 7.58 -20.02
C ASP A 28 -6.79 7.02 -19.57
N ARG A 29 -7.80 7.90 -19.63
CA ARG A 29 -9.17 7.57 -19.21
C ARG A 29 -9.86 6.58 -20.14
N GLU A 30 -9.62 6.66 -21.44
CA GLU A 30 -10.23 5.72 -22.39
C GLU A 30 -9.72 4.29 -22.17
N TRP A 31 -8.43 4.13 -21.92
CA TRP A 31 -7.87 2.86 -21.52
C TRP A 31 -8.44 2.39 -20.17
N PHE A 32 -8.51 3.28 -19.17
CA PHE A 32 -9.04 2.97 -17.85
C PHE A 32 -10.48 2.45 -17.86
N GLU A 33 -11.34 3.00 -18.73
CA GLU A 33 -12.74 2.59 -18.89
C GLU A 33 -12.90 1.24 -19.60
N ARG A 34 -11.96 0.87 -20.48
CA ARG A 34 -12.02 -0.38 -21.27
C ARG A 34 -11.37 -1.57 -20.58
N VAL A 35 -10.52 -1.34 -19.56
CA VAL A 35 -9.84 -2.41 -18.84
C VAL A 35 -10.82 -3.15 -17.92
N ASP A 36 -11.01 -4.44 -18.18
CA ASP A 36 -11.90 -5.32 -17.40
C ASP A 36 -11.36 -5.60 -15.98
N GLU A 37 -10.05 -5.47 -15.76
CA GLU A 37 -9.38 -5.81 -14.49
C GLU A 37 -9.48 -4.70 -13.41
N ARG A 38 -10.70 -4.19 -13.15
CA ARG A 38 -10.96 -3.11 -12.16
C ARG A 38 -10.49 -3.46 -10.74
N ASN A 39 -10.51 -4.74 -10.38
CA ASN A 39 -10.15 -5.25 -9.05
C ASN A 39 -8.67 -5.66 -8.92
N ARG A 40 -7.84 -5.37 -9.93
CA ARG A 40 -6.40 -5.65 -9.88
C ARG A 40 -5.74 -4.86 -8.74
N ASP A 41 -4.82 -5.53 -8.03
CA ASP A 41 -3.99 -4.89 -7.01
C ASP A 41 -2.98 -3.95 -7.67
N MET A 42 -2.96 -2.70 -7.19
CA MET A 42 -2.00 -1.71 -7.67
C MET A 42 -0.78 -1.60 -6.79
N TYR A 43 -0.96 -1.53 -5.48
CA TYR A 43 0.15 -1.51 -4.53
C TYR A 43 -0.31 -1.92 -3.13
N TYR A 44 0.66 -2.32 -2.32
CA TYR A 44 0.45 -2.85 -0.98
C TYR A 44 1.09 -1.91 0.04
N MET A 45 0.29 -1.32 0.92
CA MET A 45 0.75 -0.40 1.95
C MET A 45 0.80 -1.09 3.32
N PHE A 46 1.92 -0.95 3.99
CA PHE A 46 2.11 -1.40 5.37
C PHE A 46 2.34 -0.16 6.21
N ARG A 47 1.32 0.22 7.00
CA ARG A 47 1.28 1.50 7.72
C ARG A 47 1.69 1.35 9.19
N ASP A 48 2.11 2.46 9.78
CA ASP A 48 2.39 2.56 11.22
C ASP A 48 3.40 1.50 11.72
N LEU A 49 4.42 1.25 10.92
CA LEU A 49 5.41 0.21 11.17
C LEU A 49 6.41 0.62 12.25
N ALA A 50 6.71 -0.32 13.12
CA ALA A 50 7.78 -0.26 14.11
C ALA A 50 8.27 -1.68 14.39
N LYS A 51 9.56 -1.87 14.73
CA LYS A 51 10.10 -3.23 14.94
C LYS A 51 9.55 -3.87 16.21
N ASN A 52 9.21 -3.05 17.21
CA ASN A 52 8.63 -3.43 18.50
C ASN A 52 7.77 -2.26 19.04
N ASP A 53 7.21 -2.40 20.24
CA ASP A 53 6.35 -1.36 20.84
C ASP A 53 7.13 -0.12 21.31
N SER A 54 8.37 -0.29 21.80
CA SER A 54 9.21 0.85 22.22
C SER A 54 9.54 1.77 21.04
N ASP A 55 9.84 1.18 19.88
CA ASP A 55 10.06 1.91 18.63
C ASP A 55 8.80 2.68 18.22
N LEU A 56 7.62 2.06 18.36
CA LEU A 56 6.34 2.66 18.00
C LEU A 56 6.05 3.91 18.84
N GLU A 57 6.24 3.82 20.16
CA GLU A 57 6.04 4.95 21.06
C GLU A 57 7.02 6.09 20.78
N THR A 58 8.28 5.76 20.46
CA THR A 58 9.29 6.75 20.07
C THR A 58 8.89 7.45 18.77
N ILE A 59 8.47 6.71 17.75
CA ILE A 59 8.01 7.28 16.48
C ILE A 59 6.83 8.24 16.70
N LYS A 60 5.83 7.82 17.48
CA LYS A 60 4.64 8.62 17.76
C LYS A 60 4.92 9.85 18.60
N SER A 61 5.79 9.76 19.62
CA SER A 61 6.13 10.90 20.49
C SER A 61 6.85 12.01 19.72
N HIS A 62 7.52 11.66 18.63
CA HIS A 62 8.14 12.60 17.70
C HIS A 62 7.22 13.02 16.53
N HIS A 63 5.94 12.66 16.56
CA HIS A 63 4.96 12.93 15.49
C HIS A 63 5.40 12.39 14.11
N LEU A 64 6.10 11.26 14.10
CA LEU A 64 6.54 10.59 12.89
C LEU A 64 5.63 9.41 12.55
N ARG A 65 5.70 8.96 11.29
CA ARG A 65 5.12 7.70 10.83
C ARG A 65 6.08 7.04 9.85
N TYR A 66 6.22 5.72 9.96
CA TYR A 66 7.01 4.93 9.02
C TYR A 66 6.10 3.93 8.32
N ASP A 67 6.06 4.02 6.99
CA ASP A 67 5.26 3.15 6.14
C ASP A 67 6.17 2.51 5.09
N ILE A 68 5.81 1.30 4.66
CA ILE A 68 6.40 0.66 3.49
C ILE A 68 5.31 0.48 2.44
N THR A 69 5.52 1.00 1.24
CA THR A 69 4.66 0.71 0.09
C THR A 69 5.42 -0.16 -0.91
N ARG A 70 4.87 -1.33 -1.23
CA ARG A 70 5.39 -2.19 -2.29
C ARG A 70 4.58 -1.96 -3.56
N ILE A 71 5.23 -1.37 -4.56
CA ILE A 71 4.65 -1.12 -5.88
C ILE A 71 5.21 -2.20 -6.83
N PRO A 72 4.38 -3.13 -7.32
CA PRO A 72 4.79 -4.08 -8.35
C PRO A 72 5.10 -3.35 -9.67
N PRO A 73 6.02 -3.88 -10.48
CA PRO A 73 6.30 -3.32 -11.80
C PRO A 73 5.08 -3.47 -12.72
N GLY A 74 4.87 -2.49 -13.60
CA GLY A 74 3.81 -2.51 -14.61
C GLY A 74 3.63 -1.15 -15.28
N MET A 75 3.02 -1.14 -16.46
CA MET A 75 2.52 0.08 -17.12
C MET A 75 1.00 0.18 -16.98
N LEU A 76 0.51 1.41 -16.95
CA LEU A 76 -0.91 1.76 -16.98
C LEU A 76 -1.10 2.71 -18.16
N GLY A 77 -1.99 2.37 -19.10
CA GLY A 77 -2.06 3.05 -20.41
C GLY A 77 -1.05 2.48 -21.39
#